data_AF-A0A233RCP5-F1
#
_entry.id   AF-A0A233RCP5-F1
#
_cell.length_a   1.000
_cell.length_b   1.000
_cell.length_c   1.000
_cell.angle_alpha   90.00
_cell.angle_beta   90.00
_cell.angle_gamma   90.00
#
_symmetry.space_group_name_H-M   'P 1'
#
loop_
_entity.id
_entity.type
_entity.pdbx_description
1 polymer ?
#
loop_
_entity_poly.entity_id
_entity_poly.type
_entity_poly.pdbx_seq_one_letter_code
_entity_poly.pdbx_strand_id
1 'polypeptide(L)'
;MYPPPDPHMQLWDEYKYRHDHIWQKLFRITVAVVLLGAVPYLKPEITQVLKGWILIAPLLGTVLSLISLALMHFELTLFAKIAQAHRAHQEELGLVRHSRHNYFRYLVMTYVGFLLLVSMANVVVVRLLWLAL
;
A
#
# COMPACT_ATOMS: atom_id res chain seq x y z
N MET A 1 34.86 -13.58 21.32
CA MET A 1 33.48 -14.10 21.36
C MET A 1 32.59 -12.87 21.41
N TYR A 2 31.89 -12.54 20.33
CA TYR A 2 30.95 -11.40 20.35
C TYR A 2 29.78 -11.77 21.28
N PRO A 3 29.30 -10.86 22.14
CA PRO A 3 28.10 -11.12 22.91
C PRO A 3 26.95 -11.42 21.93
N PRO A 4 26.08 -12.40 22.22
CA PRO A 4 24.91 -12.64 21.40
C PRO A 4 24.11 -11.33 21.28
N PRO A 5 23.67 -10.95 20.07
CA PRO A 5 22.90 -9.72 19.87
C PRO A 5 21.66 -9.73 20.77
N ASP A 6 21.39 -8.59 21.41
CA ASP A 6 20.25 -8.42 22.31
C ASP A 6 18.94 -8.71 21.53
N PRO A 7 18.16 -9.73 21.94
CA PRO A 7 16.92 -10.09 21.25
C PRO A 7 15.91 -8.93 21.18
N HIS A 8 15.97 -7.97 22.10
CA HIS A 8 15.11 -6.80 22.11
C HIS A 8 15.54 -5.75 21.08
N MET A 9 16.85 -5.61 20.86
CA MET A 9 17.41 -4.78 19.80
C MET A 9 17.05 -5.36 18.42
N GLN A 10 17.13 -6.68 18.24
CA GLN A 10 16.71 -7.35 17.00
C GLN A 10 15.22 -7.12 16.67
N LEU A 11 14.34 -7.21 17.68
CA LEU A 11 12.91 -6.94 17.50
C LEU A 11 12.62 -5.50 17.08
N TRP A 12 13.38 -4.55 17.62
CA TRP A 12 13.25 -3.13 17.26
C TRP A 12 13.73 -2.84 15.84
N ASP A 13 14.86 -3.41 15.45
CA ASP A 13 15.41 -3.26 14.10
C ASP A 13 14.47 -3.88 13.05
N GLU A 14 13.90 -5.05 13.35
CA GLU A 14 12.90 -5.71 12.51
C GLU A 14 11.61 -4.89 12.40
N TYR A 15 11.14 -4.29 13.51
CA TYR A 15 9.99 -3.39 13.51
C TYR A 15 10.21 -2.19 12.59
N LYS A 16 11.35 -1.49 12.73
CA LYS A 16 11.71 -0.34 11.88
C LYS A 16 11.79 -0.74 10.41
N TYR A 17 12.51 -1.82 10.13
CA TYR A 17 12.67 -2.34 8.78
C TYR A 17 11.32 -2.58 8.11
N ARG A 18 10.39 -3.27 8.79
CA ARG A 18 9.07 -3.56 8.23
C ARG A 18 8.20 -2.33 8.07
N HIS A 19 8.24 -1.41 9.02
CA HIS A 19 7.51 -0.15 8.93
C HIS A 19 7.94 0.64 7.68
N ASP A 20 9.25 0.83 7.50
CA ASP A 20 9.79 1.57 6.36
C ASP A 20 9.53 0.84 5.04
N HIS A 21 9.64 -0.50 5.05
CA HIS A 21 9.36 -1.31 3.89
C HIS A 21 7.89 -1.23 3.43
N ILE A 22 6.95 -1.18 4.37
CA ILE A 22 5.52 -0.99 4.09
C ILE A 22 5.29 0.38 3.43
N TRP A 23 5.85 1.45 3.98
CA TRP A 23 5.74 2.79 3.39
C TRP A 23 6.35 2.86 1.99
N GLN A 24 7.53 2.28 1.80
CA GLN A 24 8.19 2.27 0.50
C GLN A 24 7.37 1.52 -0.56
N LYS A 25 6.79 0.37 -0.21
CA LYS A 25 5.87 -0.37 -1.10
C LYS A 25 4.66 0.48 -1.45
N LEU A 26 4.02 1.09 -0.45
CA LEU A 26 2.82 1.91 -0.61
C LEU A 26 3.06 3.08 -1.56
N PHE A 27 4.15 3.83 -1.40
CA PHE A 27 4.47 4.94 -2.31
C PHE A 27 4.74 4.47 -3.74
N ARG A 28 5.55 3.41 -3.91
CA ARG A 28 5.88 2.86 -5.25
C ARG A 28 4.62 2.40 -6.00
N ILE A 29 3.74 1.69 -5.31
CA ILE A 29 2.46 1.23 -5.87
C ILE A 29 1.59 2.42 -6.24
N THR A 30 1.47 3.40 -5.34
CA THR A 30 0.66 4.60 -5.59
C THR A 30 1.11 5.33 -6.85
N VAL A 31 2.43 5.56 -6.99
CA VAL A 31 2.99 6.19 -8.17
C VAL A 31 2.67 5.36 -9.43
N ALA A 32 2.83 4.04 -9.38
CA ALA A 32 2.50 3.17 -10.50
C ALA A 32 1.01 3.25 -10.90
N VAL A 33 0.10 3.19 -9.93
CA VAL A 33 -1.36 3.31 -10.17
C VAL A 33 -1.72 4.68 -10.75
N VAL A 34 -1.15 5.75 -10.20
CA VAL A 34 -1.40 7.13 -10.67
C VAL A 34 -0.87 7.31 -12.09
N LEU A 35 0.34 6.84 -12.39
CA LEU A 35 0.93 6.95 -13.73
C LEU A 35 0.11 6.16 -14.75
N LEU A 36 -0.22 4.90 -14.46
CA LEU A 36 -1.07 4.06 -15.32
C LEU A 36 -2.45 4.68 -15.53
N GLY A 37 -3.01 5.28 -14.47
CA GLY A 37 -4.27 5.99 -14.54
C GLY A 37 -4.20 7.29 -15.35
N ALA A 38 -3.05 7.96 -15.36
CA ALA A 38 -2.84 9.21 -16.07
C ALA A 38 -2.59 9.02 -17.58
N VAL A 39 -2.10 7.85 -18.02
CA VAL A 39 -1.75 7.55 -19.43
C VAL A 39 -2.80 8.04 -20.44
N PRO A 40 -4.11 7.76 -20.26
CA PRO A 40 -5.14 8.17 -21.22
C PRO A 40 -5.24 9.69 -21.42
N TYR A 41 -4.87 10.48 -20.41
CA TYR A 41 -5.03 11.92 -20.42
C TYR A 41 -3.80 12.66 -20.98
N LEU A 42 -2.63 12.03 -20.94
CA LEU A 42 -1.37 12.67 -21.34
C LEU A 42 -1.17 12.73 -22.86
N LYS A 43 -1.81 11.83 -23.61
CA LYS A 43 -1.59 11.67 -25.06
C LYS A 43 -2.90 11.43 -25.82
N PRO A 44 -3.80 12.43 -25.90
CA PRO A 44 -5.11 12.30 -26.57
C PRO A 44 -5.00 11.83 -28.03
N GLU A 45 -3.93 12.18 -28.75
CA GLU A 45 -3.70 11.72 -30.13
C GLU A 45 -3.56 10.19 -30.24
N ILE A 46 -2.89 9.57 -29.27
CA ILE A 46 -2.68 8.11 -29.22
C ILE A 46 -3.99 7.40 -28.86
N THR A 47 -4.85 8.06 -28.08
CA THR A 47 -6.14 7.49 -27.64
C THR A 47 -7.11 7.24 -28.79
N GLN A 48 -7.10 8.09 -29.82
CA GLN A 48 -7.94 7.91 -31.01
C GLN A 48 -7.55 6.69 -31.84
N VAL A 49 -6.27 6.32 -31.82
CA VAL A 49 -5.74 5.13 -32.54
C VAL A 49 -6.03 3.85 -31.75
N LEU A 50 -5.84 3.87 -30.43
CA LEU A 50 -6.03 2.69 -29.59
C LEU A 50 -7.49 2.33 -29.31
N LYS A 51 -8.44 3.28 -29.43
CA LYS A 51 -9.87 3.07 -29.12
C LYS A 51 -10.04 2.32 -27.79
N GLY A 52 -10.61 1.11 -27.81
CA GLY A 52 -10.87 0.29 -26.62
C GLY A 52 -9.62 -0.19 -25.87
N TRP A 53 -8.45 -0.26 -26.52
CA TRP A 53 -7.21 -0.72 -25.89
C TRP A 53 -6.70 0.27 -24.83
N ILE A 54 -7.20 1.51 -24.81
CA ILE A 54 -6.84 2.51 -23.81
C ILE A 54 -7.23 2.12 -22.38
N LEU A 55 -8.25 1.28 -22.22
CA LEU A 55 -8.71 0.82 -20.92
C LEU A 55 -7.71 -0.11 -20.24
N ILE A 56 -6.76 -0.69 -20.96
CA ILE A 56 -5.78 -1.62 -20.39
C ILE A 56 -4.95 -0.94 -19.30
N ALA A 57 -4.49 0.30 -19.54
CA ALA A 57 -3.68 1.02 -18.55
C ALA A 57 -4.41 1.26 -17.21
N PRO A 58 -5.61 1.86 -17.16
CA PRO A 58 -6.35 2.03 -15.92
C PRO A 58 -6.86 0.70 -15.33
N LEU A 59 -7.12 -0.33 -16.16
CA LEU A 59 -7.42 -1.68 -15.66
C LEU A 59 -6.22 -2.30 -14.95
N LEU A 60 -5.01 -2.16 -15.51
CA LEU A 60 -3.77 -2.61 -14.87
C LEU A 60 -3.54 -1.87 -13.56
N GLY A 61 -3.79 -0.56 -13.51
CA GLY A 61 -3.75 0.21 -12.25
C GLY A 61 -4.72 -0.36 -11.20
N THR A 62 -5.91 -0.77 -11.64
CA THR A 62 -6.93 -1.35 -10.74
C THR A 62 -6.50 -2.71 -10.22
N VAL A 63 -6.01 -3.59 -11.09
CA VAL A 63 -5.48 -4.90 -10.69
C VAL A 63 -4.29 -4.73 -9.74
N LEU A 64 -3.38 -3.80 -10.01
CA LEU A 64 -2.25 -3.52 -9.14
C LEU A 64 -2.70 -3.04 -7.75
N SER A 65 -3.70 -2.15 -7.69
CA SER A 65 -4.27 -1.69 -6.41
C SER A 65 -4.96 -2.82 -5.64
N LEU A 66 -5.62 -3.76 -6.31
CA LEU A 66 -6.26 -4.93 -5.71
C LEU A 66 -5.22 -5.90 -5.13
N ILE A 67 -4.18 -6.22 -5.91
CA ILE A 67 -3.05 -7.04 -5.43
C ILE A 67 -2.40 -6.36 -4.22
N SER A 68 -2.24 -5.04 -4.25
CA SER A 68 -1.64 -4.27 -3.17
C SER A 68 -2.46 -4.33 -1.88
N LEU A 69 -3.80 -4.31 -2.00
CA LEU A 69 -4.70 -4.48 -0.86
C LEU A 69 -4.49 -5.86 -0.19
N ALA A 70 -4.39 -6.92 -0.99
CA ALA A 70 -4.12 -8.26 -0.49
C ALA A 70 -2.73 -8.36 0.17
N LEU A 71 -1.68 -7.90 -0.51
CA LEU A 71 -0.31 -7.91 0.01
C LEU A 71 -0.16 -7.11 1.31
N MET A 72 -0.75 -5.91 1.38
CA MET A 72 -0.69 -5.09 2.60
C MET A 72 -1.47 -5.73 3.75
N HIS A 73 -2.57 -6.43 3.49
CA HIS A 73 -3.27 -7.16 4.54
C HIS A 73 -2.36 -8.20 5.22
N PHE A 74 -1.60 -8.97 4.44
CA PHE A 74 -0.67 -9.97 4.96
C PHE A 74 0.52 -9.33 5.70
N GLU A 75 1.17 -8.34 5.08
CA GLU A 75 2.32 -7.63 5.66
C GLU A 75 1.96 -6.94 6.99
N LEU A 76 0.81 -6.26 7.05
CA LEU A 76 0.33 -5.61 8.27
C LEU A 76 -0.04 -6.60 9.37
N THR A 77 -0.52 -7.78 9.01
CA THR A 77 -0.82 -8.84 9.99
C THR A 77 0.47 -9.35 10.63
N LEU A 78 1.53 -9.52 9.85
CA LEU A 78 2.82 -9.94 10.36
C LEU A 78 3.51 -8.83 11.16
N PHE A 79 3.45 -7.60 10.67
CA PHE A 79 3.91 -6.42 11.41
C PHE A 79 3.20 -6.25 12.75
N ALA A 80 1.89 -6.47 12.82
CA ALA A 80 1.13 -6.37 14.06
C ALA A 80 1.63 -7.35 15.13
N LYS A 81 2.04 -8.57 14.74
CA LYS A 81 2.62 -9.55 15.68
C LYS A 81 3.95 -9.07 16.26
N ILE A 82 4.83 -8.54 15.41
CA ILE A 82 6.15 -8.03 15.82
C ILE A 82 6.00 -6.79 16.70
N ALA A 83 5.13 -5.86 16.30
CA ALA A 83 4.80 -4.67 17.08
C ALA A 83 4.22 -5.03 18.45
N GLN A 84 3.35 -6.04 18.51
CA GLN A 84 2.78 -6.49 19.78
C GLN A 84 3.86 -7.09 20.70
N ALA A 85 4.78 -7.91 20.17
CA ALA A 85 5.89 -8.47 20.94
C ALA A 85 6.81 -7.36 21.49
N HIS A 86 7.11 -6.34 20.69
CA HIS A 86 7.91 -5.21 21.12
C HIS A 86 7.21 -4.37 22.21
N ARG A 87 5.91 -4.09 22.05
CA ARG A 87 5.13 -3.34 23.05
C ARG A 87 4.98 -4.11 24.36
N ALA A 88 4.77 -5.43 24.32
CA ALA A 88 4.68 -6.25 25.52
C ALA A 88 5.97 -6.14 26.35
N HIS A 89 7.13 -6.19 25.68
CA HIS A 89 8.41 -6.00 26.35
C HIS A 89 8.59 -4.59 26.94
N GLN A 90 8.15 -3.54 26.25
CA GLN A 90 8.18 -2.16 26.77
C GLN A 90 7.24 -1.95 27.97
N GLU A 91 6.11 -2.64 27.99
CA GLU A 91 5.16 -2.63 29.11
C GLU A 91 5.72 -3.39 30.32
N GLU A 92 6.39 -4.53 30.11
CA GLU A 92 7.11 -5.26 31.18
C GLU A 92 8.22 -4.40 31.82
N LEU A 93 8.91 -3.60 31.01
CA LEU A 93 9.92 -2.64 31.49
C LEU A 93 9.32 -1.37 32.11
N GLY A 94 8.00 -1.20 32.09
CA GLY A 94 7.31 -0.04 32.65
C GLY A 94 7.58 1.28 31.92
N LEU A 95 8.13 1.24 30.71
CA LEU A 95 8.57 2.43 29.98
C LEU A 95 7.41 3.22 29.36
N VAL A 96 6.48 2.50 28.70
CA VAL A 96 5.41 3.13 27.91
C VAL A 96 4.16 2.27 27.95
N ARG A 97 3.01 2.88 28.27
CA ARG A 97 1.70 2.24 28.23
C ARG A 97 1.10 2.41 26.83
N HIS A 98 0.96 1.31 26.09
CA HIS A 98 0.52 1.39 24.71
C HIS A 98 -1.01 1.31 24.60
N SER A 99 -1.59 2.06 23.67
CA SER A 99 -2.97 1.84 23.28
C SER A 99 -3.09 0.53 22.49
N ARG A 100 -4.07 -0.29 22.84
CA ARG A 100 -4.32 -1.60 22.21
C ARG A 100 -4.76 -1.49 20.74
N HIS A 101 -5.11 -0.29 20.27
CA HIS A 101 -5.59 -0.07 18.91
C HIS A 101 -4.45 -0.08 17.88
N ASN A 102 -4.61 -0.91 16.85
CA ASN A 102 -3.70 -0.98 15.70
C ASN A 102 -3.97 0.13 14.68
N TYR A 103 -3.84 1.40 15.11
CA TYR A 103 -4.13 2.57 14.29
C TYR A 103 -3.38 2.56 12.95
N PHE A 104 -2.11 2.15 12.96
CA PHE A 104 -1.28 2.03 11.75
C PHE A 104 -1.91 1.10 10.70
N ARG A 105 -2.38 -0.08 11.11
CA ARG A 105 -3.03 -1.04 10.20
C ARG A 105 -4.28 -0.44 9.58
N TYR A 106 -5.11 0.21 10.41
CA TYR A 106 -6.34 0.84 9.93
C TYR A 106 -6.05 1.94 8.91
N LEU A 107 -5.07 2.80 9.20
CA LEU A 107 -4.65 3.89 8.31
C LEU A 107 -4.18 3.36 6.96
N VAL A 108 -3.27 2.37 6.95
CA VAL A 108 -2.73 1.79 5.71
C VAL A 108 -3.83 1.08 4.90
N MET A 109 -4.70 0.31 5.55
CA MET A 109 -5.80 -0.37 4.85
C MET A 109 -6.81 0.62 4.26
N THR A 110 -7.13 1.69 4.98
CA THR A 110 -8.03 2.75 4.50
C THR A 110 -7.42 3.45 3.29
N TYR A 111 -6.12 3.75 3.33
CA TYR A 111 -5.40 4.35 2.22
C TYR A 111 -5.42 3.47 0.96
N VAL A 112 -5.09 2.19 1.08
CA VAL A 112 -5.07 1.28 -0.08
C VAL A 112 -6.47 1.01 -0.60
N GLY A 113 -7.47 0.95 0.27
CA GLY A 113 -8.88 0.88 -0.12
C GLY A 113 -9.33 2.11 -0.92
N PHE A 114 -8.92 3.31 -0.48
CA PHE A 114 -9.17 4.54 -1.23
C PHE A 114 -8.48 4.54 -2.61
N LEU A 115 -7.23 4.09 -2.68
CA LEU A 115 -6.50 3.97 -3.95
C LEU A 115 -7.22 3.04 -4.95
N LEU A 116 -7.75 1.92 -4.47
CA LEU A 116 -8.55 1.00 -5.28
C LEU A 116 -9.83 1.67 -5.80
N LEU A 117 -10.57 2.37 -4.94
CA LEU A 117 -11.79 3.09 -5.33
C LEU A 117 -11.49 4.15 -6.40
N VAL A 118 -10.43 4.94 -6.23
CA VAL A 118 -10.02 5.96 -7.21
C VAL A 118 -9.63 5.30 -8.53
N SER A 119 -8.92 4.17 -8.49
CA SER A 119 -8.55 3.43 -9.69
C SER A 119 -9.76 2.89 -10.45
N MET A 120 -10.75 2.32 -9.74
CA MET A 120 -12.01 1.88 -10.34
C MET A 120 -12.79 3.05 -10.95
N ALA A 121 -12.89 4.17 -10.24
CA ALA A 121 -13.51 5.38 -10.77
C ALA A 121 -12.81 5.87 -12.04
N ASN A 122 -11.48 5.81 -12.08
CA ASN A 122 -10.71 6.22 -13.26
C ASN A 122 -11.02 5.33 -14.49
N VAL A 123 -11.18 4.01 -14.31
CA VAL A 123 -11.62 3.12 -15.42
C VAL A 123 -12.99 3.57 -15.95
N VAL A 124 -13.93 3.91 -15.07
CA VAL A 124 -15.26 4.39 -15.47
C VAL A 124 -15.17 5.71 -16.23
N VAL A 125 -14.38 6.67 -15.73
CA VAL A 125 -14.18 7.98 -16.38
C VAL A 125 -13.57 7.80 -17.77
N VAL A 126 -12.51 7.00 -17.92
CA VAL A 126 -11.88 6.74 -19.22
C VAL A 126 -12.87 6.07 -20.18
N ARG A 127 -13.68 5.12 -19.69
CA ARG A 127 -14.72 4.47 -20.52
C ARG A 127 -15.75 5.48 -21.01
N LEU A 128 -16.23 6.37 -20.15
CA LEU A 128 -17.24 7.38 -20.51
C LEU A 128 -16.68 8.42 -21.50
N LEU A 129 -15.46 8.89 -21.29
CA LEU A 129 -14.86 9.93 -22.14
C LEU A 129 -14.52 9.42 -23.55
N TRP A 130 -14.04 8.18 -23.67
CA TRP A 130 -13.43 7.70 -24.91
C TRP A 130 -14.23 6.63 -25.65
N LEU A 131 -15.22 5.98 -25.02
CA LEU A 131 -15.99 4.88 -25.63
C LEU A 131 -17.51 5.11 -25.62
N ALA A 132 -18.01 6.10 -24.89
CA ALA A 132 -19.44 6.44 -24.86
C ALA A 132 -19.79 7.69 -25.69
N LEU A 133 -18.79 8.32 -26.31
CA LEU A 133 -18.92 9.35 -27.36
C LEU A 133 -18.71 8.70 -28.73
#